data_AF-A0A3P6DYJ1-F1
#
_entry.id   AF-A0A3P6DYJ1-F1
#
_cell.length_a   1.000
_cell.length_b   1.000
_cell.length_c   1.000
_cell.angle_alpha   90.00
_cell.angle_beta   90.00
_cell.angle_gamma   90.00
#
_symmetry.space_group_name_H-M   'P 1'
#
loop_
_entity.id
_entity.type
_entity.pdbx_description
1 polymer ?
#
loop_
_entity_poly.entity_id
_entity_poly.type
_entity_poly.pdbx_seq_one_letter_code
_entity_poly.pdbx_strand_id
1 'polypeptide(L)'
;MSYAMEMFPTKISKAVFISAAKLANGQSTLDLFNQKLGSNDLMQQAQIFLYANGKKNPPTAADFDRSLLKKFIFNLSPPKDIALASVSIRPIPFAPVGEKLHV
;
A
#
# COMPACT_ATOMS: atom_id res chain seq x y z
N MET A 1 8.66 3.69 2.01
CA MET A 1 8.90 4.95 2.77
C MET A 1 10.00 4.81 3.80
N SER A 2 10.08 3.73 4.58
CA SER A 2 11.24 3.46 5.46
C SER A 2 12.58 3.52 4.70
N TYR A 3 12.62 3.00 3.47
CA TYR A 3 13.77 3.12 2.57
C TYR A 3 14.30 4.55 2.39
N ALA A 4 13.43 5.55 2.25
CA ALA A 4 13.88 6.94 2.08
C ALA A 4 14.48 7.51 3.39
N MET A 5 14.01 7.03 4.55
CA MET A 5 14.59 7.37 5.84
C MET A 5 15.96 6.76 6.05
N GLU A 6 16.16 5.54 5.54
CA GLU A 6 17.46 4.86 5.56
C GLU A 6 18.45 5.50 4.57
N MET A 7 17.99 5.88 3.37
CA MET A 7 18.85 6.46 2.33
C MET A 7 19.20 7.94 2.60
N PHE A 8 18.31 8.70 3.23
CA PHE A 8 18.48 10.15 3.44
C PHE A 8 18.24 10.59 4.90
N PRO A 9 18.90 9.97 5.89
CA PRO A 9 18.63 10.22 7.31
C PRO A 9 18.88 11.67 7.72
N THR A 10 19.84 12.35 7.08
CA THR A 10 20.19 13.74 7.38
C THR A 10 19.26 14.76 6.72
N LYS A 11 18.48 14.36 5.71
CA LYS A 11 17.54 15.25 5.02
C LYS A 11 16.15 15.22 5.64
N ILE A 12 15.86 14.25 6.52
CA ILE A 12 14.56 14.07 7.14
C ILE A 12 14.67 14.46 8.62
N SER A 13 14.15 15.64 8.96
CA SER A 13 14.16 16.10 10.36
C SER A 13 13.24 15.25 11.26
N LYS A 14 12.06 14.87 10.74
CA LYS A 14 11.08 14.01 11.44
C LYS A 14 10.29 13.16 10.45
N ALA A 15 9.93 11.95 10.87
CA ALA A 15 9.02 11.06 10.15
C ALA A 15 7.76 10.79 10.97
N VAL A 16 6.59 11.04 10.38
CA VAL A 16 5.28 10.82 11.00
C VAL A 16 4.53 9.75 10.21
N PHE A 17 4.01 8.73 10.90
CA PHE A 17 3.29 7.62 10.31
C PHE A 17 1.83 7.68 10.78
N ILE A 18 0.88 7.84 9.85
CA ILE A 18 -0.56 7.94 10.15
C ILE A 18 -1.26 6.73 9.55
N SER A 19 -1.90 5.91 10.40
CA SER A 19 -2.62 4.68 9.98
C SER A 19 -1.81 3.80 9.02
N ALA A 20 -0.48 3.78 9.19
CA ALA A 20 0.47 3.13 8.29
C ALA A 20 1.13 1.96 9.00
N ALA A 21 1.47 0.92 8.25
CA ALA A 21 2.30 -0.17 8.73
C ALA A 21 3.74 0.32 8.91
N LYS A 22 4.14 0.58 10.16
CA LYS A 22 5.51 0.93 10.50
C LYS A 22 6.31 -0.35 10.73
N LEU A 23 7.37 -0.52 9.94
CA LEU A 23 8.33 -1.60 10.13
C LEU A 23 9.26 -1.24 11.29
N ALA A 24 9.41 -2.13 12.27
CA ALA A 24 10.43 -1.97 13.31
C ALA A 24 11.82 -2.38 12.77
N ASN A 25 12.89 -1.88 13.39
CA ASN A 25 14.25 -2.25 13.01
C ASN A 25 14.43 -3.78 13.05
N GLY A 26 14.93 -4.35 11.96
CA GLY A 26 15.17 -5.79 11.82
C GLY A 26 13.95 -6.62 11.38
N GLN A 27 12.78 -6.01 11.18
CA GLN A 27 11.65 -6.69 10.54
C GLN A 27 11.73 -6.56 9.02
N SER A 28 11.42 -7.64 8.30
CA SER A 28 11.28 -7.62 6.85
C SER A 28 9.94 -7.04 6.44
N THR A 29 9.87 -6.39 5.28
CA THR A 29 8.58 -6.00 4.68
C THR A 29 7.65 -7.20 4.52
N LEU A 30 8.20 -8.40 4.36
CA LEU A 30 7.46 -9.68 4.34
C LEU A 30 6.81 -10.02 5.68
N ASP A 31 7.40 -9.61 6.80
CA ASP A 31 6.85 -9.86 8.13
C ASP A 31 5.56 -9.06 8.36
N LEU A 32 5.39 -7.91 7.68
CA LEU A 32 4.12 -7.17 7.68
C LEU A 32 3.01 -7.87 6.90
N PHE A 33 3.34 -8.70 5.90
CA PHE A 33 2.34 -9.53 5.23
C PHE A 33 1.88 -10.70 6.10
N ASN A 34 2.78 -11.23 6.95
CA ASN A 34 2.47 -12.28 7.91
C ASN A 34 1.72 -11.76 9.15
N GLN A 35 2.05 -10.55 9.58
CA GLN A 35 1.35 -9.84 10.64
C GLN A 35 0.05 -9.32 10.06
N LYS A 36 -0.99 -10.18 10.02
CA LYS A 36 -2.35 -9.87 9.54
C LYS A 36 -2.71 -8.40 9.81
N LEU A 37 -2.46 -7.51 8.84
CA LEU A 37 -3.15 -6.23 8.74
C LEU A 37 -4.61 -6.66 8.67
N GLY A 38 -5.34 -6.48 9.78
CA GLY A 38 -6.55 -7.22 10.12
C GLY A 38 -7.29 -7.70 8.87
N SER A 39 -7.39 -9.02 8.74
CA SER A 39 -8.08 -9.71 7.64
C SER A 39 -9.56 -9.33 7.65
N ASN A 40 -9.85 -8.09 7.30
CA ASN A 40 -11.16 -7.61 6.98
C ASN A 40 -11.39 -8.06 5.55
N ASP A 41 -12.33 -8.97 5.39
CA ASP A 41 -12.86 -9.47 4.11
C ASP A 41 -13.02 -8.34 3.08
N LEU A 42 -13.39 -7.14 3.55
CA LEU A 42 -13.51 -5.93 2.73
C LEU A 42 -12.21 -5.44 2.07
N MET A 43 -11.04 -5.61 2.70
CA MET A 43 -9.77 -5.21 2.09
C MET A 43 -9.39 -6.15 0.95
N GLN A 44 -9.64 -7.45 1.13
CA GLN A 44 -9.43 -8.45 0.08
C GLN A 44 -10.41 -8.27 -1.09
N GLN A 45 -11.67 -7.91 -0.78
CA GLN A 45 -12.69 -7.64 -1.79
C GLN A 45 -12.43 -6.35 -2.57
N ALA A 46 -11.92 -5.30 -1.90
CA ALA A 46 -11.67 -4.02 -2.54
C ALA A 46 -10.38 -3.99 -3.38
N GLN A 47 -9.44 -4.91 -3.16
CA GLN A 47 -8.15 -4.92 -3.85
C GLN A 47 -8.23 -5.68 -5.19
N ILE A 48 -7.76 -5.04 -6.25
CA ILE A 48 -7.66 -5.60 -7.60
C ILE A 48 -6.19 -5.80 -7.94
N PHE A 49 -5.80 -7.00 -8.34
CA PHE A 49 -4.44 -7.27 -8.82
C PHE A 49 -4.34 -7.11 -10.33
N LEU A 50 -3.32 -6.37 -10.79
CA LEU A 50 -3.03 -6.14 -12.20
C LEU A 50 -1.87 -7.04 -12.65
N TYR A 51 -2.00 -7.63 -13.83
CA TYR A 51 -1.08 -8.61 -14.39
C TYR A 51 -0.54 -8.13 -15.74
N ALA A 52 0.24 -7.04 -15.75
CA ALA A 52 0.75 -6.47 -17.01
C ALA A 52 1.65 -7.44 -17.78
N ASN A 53 2.33 -8.35 -17.08
CA ASN A 53 3.17 -9.40 -17.67
C ASN A 53 2.40 -10.67 -18.04
N GLY A 54 1.06 -10.68 -17.96
CA GLY A 54 0.22 -11.85 -18.26
C GLY A 54 -0.25 -12.60 -17.01
N LYS A 55 -1.44 -13.20 -17.10
CA LYS A 55 -2.17 -13.79 -15.96
C LYS A 55 -1.48 -14.98 -15.28
N LYS A 56 -0.51 -15.62 -15.95
CA LYS A 56 0.28 -16.72 -15.40
C LYS A 56 1.49 -16.25 -14.59
N ASN A 57 1.83 -14.96 -14.68
CA ASN A 57 2.93 -14.36 -13.95
C ASN A 57 2.41 -13.71 -12.65
N PRO A 58 3.29 -13.41 -11.68
CA PRO A 58 2.89 -12.66 -10.49
C PRO A 58 2.27 -11.30 -10.85
N PRO A 59 1.38 -10.77 -10.01
CA PRO A 59 0.81 -9.44 -10.24
C PRO A 59 1.91 -8.38 -10.23
N THR A 60 1.77 -7.38 -11.10
CA THR A 60 2.71 -6.27 -11.25
C THR A 60 2.30 -5.05 -10.43
N ALA A 61 1.01 -4.93 -10.09
CA ALA A 61 0.48 -3.82 -9.30
C ALA A 61 -0.81 -4.23 -8.58
N ALA A 62 -1.19 -3.44 -7.58
CA ALA A 62 -2.52 -3.47 -6.97
C ALA A 62 -3.28 -2.17 -7.25
N ASP A 63 -4.59 -2.25 -7.43
CA ASP A 63 -5.50 -1.11 -7.48
C ASP A 63 -6.68 -1.37 -6.53
N PHE A 64 -7.59 -0.40 -6.42
CA PHE A 64 -8.80 -0.51 -5.62
C PHE A 64 -10.06 -0.41 -6.47
N ASP A 65 -11.05 -1.23 -6.16
CA ASP A 65 -12.39 -1.15 -6.74
C ASP A 65 -13.05 0.18 -6.35
N ARG A 66 -13.37 0.98 -7.38
CA ARG A 66 -13.96 2.32 -7.23
C ARG A 66 -15.33 2.27 -6.57
N SER A 67 -16.09 1.20 -6.79
CA SER A 67 -17.41 1.01 -6.16
C SER A 67 -17.30 0.80 -4.64
N LEU A 68 -16.17 0.25 -4.18
CA LEU A 68 -15.94 -0.07 -2.76
C LEU A 68 -15.17 1.02 -2.01
N LEU A 69 -14.61 2.03 -2.69
CA LEU A 69 -13.86 3.12 -2.06
C LEU A 69 -14.63 3.81 -0.93
N LYS A 70 -15.93 4.06 -1.13
CA LYS A 70 -16.78 4.66 -0.10
C LYS A 70 -16.88 3.77 1.13
N LYS A 71 -17.08 2.46 0.95
CA LYS A 71 -17.29 1.53 2.06
C LYS A 71 -15.98 1.23 2.79
N PHE A 72 -14.86 1.21 2.06
CA PHE A 72 -13.57 0.74 2.56
C PHE A 72 -12.66 1.87 3.09
N ILE A 73 -12.50 2.98 2.35
CA ILE A 73 -11.52 4.03 2.67
C ILE A 73 -12.20 5.34 3.11
N PHE A 74 -13.30 5.71 2.45
CA PHE A 74 -13.93 7.02 2.59
C PHE A 74 -15.31 6.95 3.28
N ASN A 75 -15.48 6.01 4.21
CA ASN A 75 -16.77 5.74 4.87
C ASN A 75 -17.27 6.89 5.75
N LEU A 76 -16.35 7.75 6.20
CA LEU A 76 -16.63 8.95 6.99
C LEU A 76 -16.35 10.25 6.22
N SER A 77 -16.13 10.18 4.91
CA SER A 77 -15.78 11.34 4.08
C SER A 77 -16.99 11.88 3.31
N PRO A 78 -17.02 13.20 3.03
CA PRO A 78 -18.02 13.81 2.15
C PRO A 78 -18.03 13.23 0.73
N PRO A 79 -19.19 13.28 0.01
CA PRO A 79 -19.30 12.76 -1.36
C PRO A 79 -18.30 13.35 -2.37
N LYS A 80 -17.96 14.64 -2.24
CA LYS A 80 -16.99 15.32 -3.11
C LYS A 80 -15.59 14.69 -3.06
N ASP A 81 -15.18 14.21 -1.89
CA ASP A 81 -13.86 13.63 -1.70
C ASP A 81 -13.80 12.21 -2.26
N ILE A 82 -14.92 11.47 -2.20
CA ILE A 82 -15.09 10.16 -2.85
C ILE A 82 -15.01 10.30 -4.37
N ALA A 83 -15.68 11.32 -4.93
CA ALA A 83 -15.66 11.60 -6.37
C ALA A 83 -14.23 11.93 -6.84
N LEU A 84 -13.52 12.78 -6.09
CA LEU A 84 -12.12 13.09 -6.34
C LEU A 84 -11.24 11.84 -6.25
N ALA A 85 -11.35 11.05 -5.19
CA ALA A 85 -10.58 9.83 -5.02
C ALA A 85 -10.82 8.82 -6.17
N SER A 86 -12.05 8.70 -6.63
CA SER A 86 -12.43 7.81 -7.74
C SER A 86 -11.70 8.12 -9.03
N VAL A 87 -11.36 9.40 -9.29
CA VAL A 87 -10.61 9.82 -10.49
C VAL A 87 -9.10 9.97 -10.25
N SER A 88 -8.68 10.13 -8.98
CA SER A 88 -7.28 10.39 -8.62
C SER A 88 -6.48 9.15 -8.23
N ILE A 89 -7.11 8.11 -7.67
CA ILE A 89 -6.39 6.88 -7.27
C ILE A 89 -5.76 6.23 -8.50
N ARG A 90 -4.50 5.81 -8.36
CA ARG A 90 -3.70 5.12 -9.38
C ARG A 90 -3.28 3.75 -8.84
N PRO A 91 -3.04 2.76 -9.73
CA PRO A 91 -2.46 1.49 -9.31
C PRO A 91 -1.11 1.68 -8.62
N ILE A 92 -0.90 0.94 -7.54
CA ILE A 92 0.32 0.89 -6.76
C ILE A 92 1.18 -0.23 -7.34
N PRO A 93 2.30 0.08 -8.02
CA PRO A 93 3.19 -0.95 -8.55
C PRO A 93 3.82 -1.73 -7.40
N PHE A 94 3.90 -3.05 -7.55
CA PHE A 94 4.79 -3.83 -6.70
C PHE A 94 6.21 -3.57 -7.18
N ALA A 95 7.06 -3.08 -6.27
CA ALA A 95 8.48 -3.02 -6.55
C ALA A 95 8.95 -4.43 -6.95
N PRO A 96 9.91 -4.56 -7.89
CA PRO A 96 10.61 -5.82 -8.06
C PRO A 96 11.14 -6.21 -6.67
N VAL A 97 10.69 -7.36 -6.16
CA VAL A 97 11.14 -7.88 -4.86
C VAL A 97 12.60 -8.30 -5.02
N GLY A 98 13.50 -7.32 -4.98
CA GLY A 98 14.91 -7.49 -5.36
C GLY A 98 15.89 -6.84 -4.39
N GLU A 99 15.49 -5.86 -3.59
CA GLU A 99 16.40 -5.29 -2.59
C GLU A 99 16.23 -5.99 -1.25
N LYS A 100 17.08 -7.00 -1.03
CA LYS A 100 17.57 -7.24 0.34
C LYS A 100 18.23 -5.94 0.78
N LEU A 101 17.66 -5.28 1.78
CA LEU A 101 18.35 -4.22 2.50
C LEU A 101 19.51 -4.89 3.22
N HIS A 102 20.69 -4.85 2.61
CA HIS A 102 21.93 -5.21 3.27
C HIS A 102 22.26 -4.06 4.22
N VAL A 103 22.10 -4.33 5.51
CA VAL A 103 22.64 -3.54 6.62
C VAL A 103 24.12 -3.87 6.77
#